data_AF-A0A5M4B619-F1
#
_entry.id   AF-A0A5M4B619-F1
#
_cell.length_a   1.000
_cell.length_b   1.000
_cell.length_c   1.000
_cell.angle_alpha   90.00
_cell.angle_beta   90.00
_cell.angle_gamma   90.00
#
_symmetry.space_group_name_H-M   'P 1'
#
loop_
_entity.id
_entity.type
_entity.pdbx_description
1 polymer ?
#
loop_
_entity_poly.entity_id
_entity_poly.type
_entity_poly.pdbx_seq_one_letter_code
_entity_poly.pdbx_strand_id
1 'polypeptide(L)'
;MSILKRIGYYSIGLSIGIVIVAFFFKKKETEAFCYFPNCRVLKDLRSKTMEISPEIIATKEEITKVLTEGNVLFAKSDVKAVPCKIYVIEGDLQGKKVEITVENCKEKVIVKKVTTQ
;
A
#
# COMPACT_ATOMS: atom_id res chain seq x y z
N MET A 1 20.94 23.01 -45.55
CA MET A 1 20.92 21.66 -44.94
C MET A 1 19.55 21.05 -45.18
N SER A 2 19.45 19.77 -45.59
CA SER A 2 18.14 19.13 -45.80
C SER A 2 17.46 18.83 -44.47
N ILE A 3 16.13 18.93 -44.45
CA ILE A 3 15.29 18.64 -43.26
C ILE A 3 15.56 17.25 -42.70
N LEU A 4 15.79 16.26 -43.58
CA LEU A 4 16.12 14.87 -43.23
C LEU A 4 17.39 14.77 -42.38
N LYS A 5 18.45 15.50 -42.72
CA LYS A 5 19.70 15.49 -41.95
C LYS A 5 19.49 16.10 -40.57
N ARG A 6 18.69 17.16 -40.48
CA ARG A 6 18.35 17.82 -39.21
C ARG A 6 17.58 16.88 -38.27
N ILE A 7 16.58 16.15 -38.79
CA ILE A 7 15.82 15.16 -38.02
C ILE A 7 16.74 14.01 -37.56
N GLY A 8 17.62 13.51 -38.44
CA GLY A 8 18.59 12.47 -38.10
C GLY A 8 19.48 12.82 -36.90
N TYR A 9 20.02 14.04 -36.88
CA TYR A 9 20.85 14.50 -35.75
C TYR A 9 20.04 14.60 -34.44
N TYR A 10 18.79 15.10 -34.49
CA TYR A 10 17.95 15.15 -33.29
C TYR A 10 17.52 13.76 -32.80
N SER A 11 17.27 12.81 -33.71
CA SER A 11 16.85 11.45 -33.34
C SER A 11 17.91 10.68 -32.56
N ILE A 12 19.20 10.95 -32.79
CA ILE A 12 20.29 10.31 -32.03
C ILE A 12 20.24 10.76 -30.56
N GLY A 13 20.15 12.08 -30.32
CA GLY A 13 20.04 12.63 -28.97
C GLY A 13 18.76 12.17 -28.25
N LEU A 14 17.62 12.16 -28.97
CA LEU A 14 16.35 11.68 -28.44
C LEU A 14 16.42 10.20 -28.05
N SER A 15 17.06 9.35 -28.88
CA SER A 15 17.20 7.92 -28.61
C SER A 15 18.00 7.67 -27.34
N ILE A 16 19.12 8.37 -27.15
CA ILE A 16 19.92 8.30 -25.93
C ILE A 16 19.11 8.77 -24.72
N GLY A 17 18.37 9.88 -24.87
CA GLY A 17 17.49 10.40 -23.82
C GLY A 17 16.41 9.40 -23.39
N ILE A 18 15.76 8.74 -24.34
CA ILE A 18 14.74 7.72 -24.07
C ILE A 18 15.35 6.54 -23.29
N VAL A 19 16.55 6.08 -23.66
CA VAL A 19 17.23 4.99 -22.93
C VAL A 19 17.47 5.40 -21.48
N ILE A 20 18.02 6.59 -21.24
CA ILE A 20 18.27 7.10 -19.88
C ILE A 20 16.96 7.17 -19.07
N VAL A 21 15.92 7.77 -19.65
CA VAL A 21 14.60 7.88 -19.01
C VAL A 21 14.03 6.51 -18.67
N ALA A 22 14.14 5.54 -19.58
CA ALA A 22 13.68 4.17 -19.35
C ALA A 22 14.41 3.50 -18.17
N PHE A 23 15.72 3.74 -18.00
CA PHE A 23 16.48 3.25 -16.85
C PHE A 23 16.00 3.86 -15.53
N PHE A 24 15.66 5.16 -15.50
CA PHE A 24 15.09 5.80 -14.30
C PHE A 24 13.73 5.22 -13.93
N PHE A 25 12.87 4.95 -14.91
CA PHE A 25 11.56 4.36 -14.66
C PHE A 25 11.63 2.89 -14.24
N LYS A 26 12.59 2.09 -14.75
CA LYS A 26 12.78 0.68 -14.35
C LYS A 26 13.09 0.49 -12.87
N LYS A 27 13.74 1.45 -12.19
CA LYS A 27 14.07 1.35 -10.76
C LYS A 27 12.95 1.76 -9.82
N LYS A 28 11.86 2.35 -10.33
CA LYS A 28 10.65 2.52 -9.53
C LYS A 28 9.91 1.20 -9.57
N GLU A 29 10.22 0.33 -8.61
CA GLU A 29 9.30 -0.72 -8.16
C GLU A 29 7.92 -0.08 -8.11
N THR A 30 7.03 -0.47 -9.02
CA THR A 30 5.72 0.15 -9.22
C THR A 30 4.78 -0.30 -8.10
N GLU A 31 5.21 -0.14 -6.84
CA GLU A 31 4.24 -0.03 -5.78
C GLU A 31 3.36 1.16 -6.13
N ALA A 32 2.06 0.88 -6.33
CA ALA A 32 1.08 1.87 -6.71
C ALA A 32 1.32 3.14 -5.90
N PHE A 33 1.47 4.28 -6.57
CA PHE A 33 1.66 5.55 -5.90
C PHE A 33 0.43 5.79 -5.01
N CYS A 34 0.55 5.45 -3.71
CA CYS A 34 -0.51 5.58 -2.72
C CYS A 34 -0.68 7.05 -2.34
N TYR A 35 -1.32 7.82 -3.22
CA TYR A 35 -1.63 9.22 -2.96
C TYR A 35 -2.77 9.37 -1.95
N PHE A 36 -3.75 8.45 -1.99
CA PHE A 36 -4.92 8.52 -1.11
C PHE A 36 -4.64 7.98 0.30
N PRO A 37 -5.29 8.55 1.34
CA PRO A 37 -5.11 8.14 2.73
C PRO A 37 -5.31 6.64 2.95
N ASN A 38 -6.34 6.04 2.33
CA ASN A 38 -6.61 4.61 2.46
C ASN A 38 -5.41 3.74 2.04
N CYS A 39 -4.94 3.91 0.80
CA CYS A 39 -3.79 3.19 0.25
C CYS A 39 -2.53 3.41 1.10
N ARG A 40 -2.31 4.64 1.57
CA ARG A 40 -1.14 4.97 2.40
C ARG A 40 -1.13 4.21 3.72
N VAL A 41 -2.26 4.17 4.42
CA VAL A 41 -2.37 3.43 5.68
C VAL A 41 -2.21 1.93 5.44
N LEU A 42 -2.92 1.37 4.47
CA LEU A 42 -2.84 -0.06 4.12
C LEU A 42 -1.43 -0.49 3.72
N LYS A 43 -0.73 0.32 2.92
CA LYS A 43 0.67 0.09 2.57
C LYS A 43 1.60 0.18 3.78
N ASP A 44 1.44 1.19 4.64
CA ASP A 44 2.22 1.31 5.87
C ASP A 44 2.05 0.09 6.78
N LEU A 45 0.81 -0.41 6.93
CA LEU A 45 0.52 -1.61 7.72
C LEU A 45 1.20 -2.86 7.16
N ARG A 46 1.14 -3.07 5.83
CA ARG A 46 1.76 -4.23 5.16
C ARG A 46 3.29 -4.18 5.15
N SER A 47 3.88 -2.99 5.27
CA SER A 47 5.34 -2.81 5.29
C SER A 47 6.02 -3.17 6.62
N LYS A 48 5.22 -3.45 7.67
CA LYS A 48 5.68 -3.70 9.05
C LYS A 48 5.47 -5.15 9.46
N THR A 49 6.18 -5.56 10.51
CA THR A 49 6.02 -6.91 11.07
C THR A 49 4.64 -7.06 11.71
N MET A 50 3.88 -8.05 11.28
CA MET A 50 2.54 -8.31 11.78
C MET A 50 2.56 -9.31 12.95
N GLU A 51 1.97 -8.90 14.07
CA GLU A 51 1.69 -9.73 15.23
C GLU A 51 0.17 -9.94 15.33
N ILE A 52 -0.26 -11.20 15.32
CA ILE A 52 -1.67 -11.57 15.42
C ILE A 52 -1.93 -12.03 16.85
N SER A 53 -2.92 -11.44 17.52
CA SER A 53 -3.33 -11.89 18.85
C SER A 53 -3.79 -13.36 18.79
N PRO A 54 -3.39 -14.23 19.75
CA PRO A 54 -3.69 -15.67 19.71
C PRO A 54 -5.19 -16.00 19.72
N GLU A 55 -6.04 -15.04 20.09
CA GLU A 55 -7.50 -15.17 20.10
C GLU A 55 -8.13 -15.07 18.70
N ILE A 56 -7.35 -14.69 17.68
CA ILE A 56 -7.83 -14.49 16.31
C ILE A 56 -7.67 -15.78 15.50
N ILE A 57 -8.78 -16.29 14.99
CA ILE A 57 -8.85 -17.53 14.20
C ILE A 57 -8.42 -17.30 12.73
N ALA A 58 -8.44 -16.05 12.25
CA ALA A 58 -8.06 -15.71 10.88
C ALA A 58 -6.56 -15.92 10.63
N THR A 59 -6.24 -16.47 9.46
CA THR A 59 -4.86 -16.69 9.02
C THR A 59 -4.17 -15.37 8.66
N LYS A 60 -2.83 -15.38 8.67
CA LYS A 60 -2.04 -14.21 8.24
C LYS A 60 -2.33 -13.80 6.79
N GLU A 61 -2.60 -14.78 5.92
CA GLU A 61 -2.91 -14.55 4.50
C GLU A 61 -4.26 -13.83 4.34
N GLU A 62 -5.27 -14.27 5.08
CA GLU A 62 -6.59 -13.64 5.15
C GLU A 62 -6.53 -12.19 5.62
N ILE A 63 -5.80 -11.93 6.71
CA ILE A 63 -5.61 -10.57 7.22
C ILE A 63 -4.84 -9.73 6.19
N THR A 64 -3.79 -10.28 5.57
CA THR A 64 -3.02 -9.57 4.54
C THR A 64 -3.87 -9.20 3.34
N LYS A 65 -4.83 -10.05 2.95
CA LYS A 65 -5.79 -9.74 1.90
C LYS A 65 -6.66 -8.54 2.28
N VAL A 66 -7.21 -8.52 3.50
CA VAL A 66 -7.98 -7.36 4.01
C VAL A 66 -7.11 -6.10 4.07
N LEU A 67 -5.84 -6.21 4.46
CA LEU A 67 -4.90 -5.08 4.45
C LEU A 67 -4.46 -4.65 3.05
N THR A 68 -4.78 -5.41 2.00
CA THR A 68 -4.46 -5.08 0.61
C THR A 68 -5.65 -4.46 -0.11
N GLU A 69 -6.84 -5.03 0.07
CA GLU A 69 -8.05 -4.68 -0.70
C GLU A 69 -9.11 -3.94 0.13
N GLY A 70 -8.93 -3.88 1.46
CA GLY A 70 -9.90 -3.30 2.38
C GLY A 70 -10.02 -1.79 2.33
N ASN A 71 -10.91 -1.28 3.19
CA ASN A 71 -11.18 0.14 3.33
C ASN A 71 -11.02 0.58 4.79
N VAL A 72 -10.17 1.57 5.03
CA VAL A 72 -9.93 2.13 6.35
C VAL A 72 -11.10 3.04 6.72
N LEU A 73 -11.82 2.66 7.77
CA LEU A 73 -12.90 3.43 8.36
C LEU A 73 -12.31 4.50 9.29
N PHE A 74 -11.85 5.61 8.71
CA PHE A 74 -11.24 6.71 9.47
C PHE A 74 -12.15 7.27 10.56
N ALA A 75 -13.48 7.25 10.36
CA ALA A 75 -14.46 7.69 11.35
C ALA A 75 -14.49 6.81 12.62
N LYS A 76 -14.12 5.53 12.51
CA LYS A 76 -14.02 4.59 13.63
C LYS A 76 -12.59 4.42 14.15
N SER A 77 -11.62 5.08 13.52
CA SER A 77 -10.19 4.94 13.81
C SER A 77 -9.71 6.05 14.73
N ASP A 78 -8.80 5.73 15.66
CA ASP A 78 -8.09 6.73 16.47
C ASP A 78 -6.66 6.92 15.94
N VAL A 79 -6.53 7.87 15.02
CA VAL A 79 -5.24 8.23 14.39
C VAL A 79 -4.32 9.05 15.31
N LYS A 80 -4.82 9.51 16.46
CA LYS A 80 -4.08 10.32 17.44
C LYS A 80 -3.63 9.50 18.66
N ALA A 81 -4.08 8.25 18.78
CA ALA A 81 -3.66 7.34 19.83
C ALA A 81 -2.13 7.22 19.92
N VAL A 82 -1.63 7.19 21.15
CA VAL A 82 -0.21 7.09 21.52
C VAL A 82 -0.09 5.89 22.46
N PRO A 83 0.91 4.99 22.30
CA PRO A 83 2.06 5.06 21.39
C PRO A 83 1.80 4.58 19.96
N CYS A 84 0.68 3.90 19.72
CA CYS A 84 0.34 3.31 18.43
C CYS A 84 -1.01 3.84 17.94
N LYS A 85 -1.11 4.09 16.65
CA LYS A 85 -2.35 4.57 16.02
C LYS A 85 -3.32 3.41 15.86
N ILE A 86 -4.60 3.64 16.09
CA ILE A 86 -5.63 2.59 15.97
C ILE A 86 -6.38 2.80 14.67
N TYR A 87 -6.39 1.77 13.81
CA TYR A 87 -7.16 1.79 12.57
C TYR A 87 -8.21 0.67 12.58
N VAL A 88 -9.41 1.01 12.10
CA VAL A 88 -10.47 0.05 11.82
C VAL A 88 -10.57 -0.11 10.30
N ILE A 89 -10.48 -1.35 9.83
CA ILE A 89 -10.42 -1.69 8.41
C ILE A 89 -11.59 -2.62 8.10
N GLU A 90 -12.46 -2.18 7.22
CA GLU A 90 -13.52 -3.00 6.65
C GLU A 90 -12.93 -3.83 5.50
N GLY A 91 -13.28 -5.11 5.45
CA GLY A 91 -12.89 -5.99 4.36
C GLY A 91 -13.77 -7.23 4.29
N ASP A 92 -13.37 -8.16 3.43
CA ASP A 92 -14.05 -9.43 3.24
C ASP A 92 -13.15 -10.59 3.70
N LEU A 93 -13.70 -11.44 4.55
CA LEU A 93 -13.12 -12.72 4.93
C LEU A 93 -14.10 -13.84 4.57
N GLN A 94 -13.70 -14.70 3.63
CA GLN A 94 -14.49 -15.86 3.18
C GLN A 94 -15.94 -15.50 2.76
N GLY A 95 -16.16 -14.35 2.13
CA GLY A 95 -17.46 -13.86 1.68
C GLY A 95 -18.28 -13.16 2.76
N LYS A 96 -17.70 -12.93 3.96
CA LYS A 96 -18.34 -12.19 5.04
C LYS A 96 -17.64 -10.85 5.23
N LYS A 97 -18.44 -9.79 5.36
CA LYS A 97 -17.92 -8.48 5.75
C LYS A 97 -17.43 -8.51 7.18
N VAL A 98 -16.21 -8.03 7.38
CA VAL A 98 -15.57 -7.96 8.69
C VAL A 98 -14.97 -6.58 8.91
N GLU A 99 -14.87 -6.19 10.18
CA GLU A 99 -14.09 -5.04 10.64
C GLU A 99 -12.92 -5.53 11.48
N ILE A 100 -11.70 -5.22 11.02
CA ILE A 100 -10.46 -5.55 11.72
C ILE A 100 -9.94 -4.30 12.40
N THR A 101 -9.71 -4.38 13.71
CA THR A 101 -9.04 -3.32 14.48
C THR A 101 -7.56 -3.66 14.61
N VAL A 102 -6.71 -2.77 14.12
CA VAL A 102 -5.25 -2.91 14.16
C VAL A 102 -4.60 -1.73 14.89
N GLU A 103 -3.59 -2.03 15.70
CA GLU A 103 -2.68 -1.04 16.24
C GLU A 103 -1.45 -0.94 15.35
N ASN A 104 -1.21 0.25 14.84
CA ASN A 104 -0.09 0.59 13.99
C ASN A 104 0.99 1.32 14.79
N CYS A 105 2.00 0.56 15.20
CA CYS A 105 3.18 1.07 15.89
C CYS A 105 4.29 1.42 14.89
N LYS A 106 5.44 1.89 15.40
CA LYS A 106 6.57 2.32 14.55
C LYS A 106 7.14 1.18 13.69
N GLU A 107 7.31 -0.01 14.28
CA GLU A 107 7.99 -1.16 13.63
C GLU A 107 7.08 -2.37 13.43
N LYS A 108 5.93 -2.41 14.12
CA LYS A 108 5.02 -3.54 14.11
C LYS A 108 3.55 -3.14 14.04
N VAL A 109 2.74 -4.08 13.58
CA VAL A 109 1.29 -3.97 13.53
C VAL A 109 0.69 -5.09 14.37
N ILE A 110 -0.16 -4.75 15.32
CA ILE A 110 -0.82 -5.71 16.20
C ILE A 110 -2.30 -5.79 15.82
N VAL A 111 -2.76 -6.98 15.46
CA VAL A 111 -4.19 -7.22 15.19
C VAL A 111 -4.89 -7.48 16.51
N LYS A 112 -5.76 -6.56 16.93
CA LYS A 112 -6.42 -6.59 18.25
C LYS A 112 -7.75 -7.32 18.22
N LYS A 113 -8.58 -7.06 17.23
CA LYS A 113 -9.94 -7.57 17.17
C LYS A 113 -10.38 -7.77 15.73
N VAL A 114 -11.11 -8.85 15.49
CA VAL A 114 -11.85 -9.09 14.25
C VAL A 114 -13.33 -9.19 14.64
N THR A 115 -14.16 -8.31 14.08
CA THR A 115 -15.61 -8.32 14.30
C THR A 115 -16.28 -8.65 12.98
N THR A 116 -17.11 -9.69 12.94
CA THR A 116 -17.96 -9.99 11.78
C THR A 116 -19.21 -9.11 11.84
N GLN A 117 -19.61 -8.54 10.70
CA GLN A 117 -20.92 -7.89 10.57
C GLN A 117 -22.04 -8.93 10.46
#